data_AF-A0A8B6HD11-F1
#
_entry.id   AF-A0A8B6HD11-F1
#
_cell.length_a   1.000
_cell.length_b   1.000
_cell.length_c   1.000
_cell.angle_alpha   90.00
_cell.angle_beta   90.00
_cell.angle_gamma   90.00
#
_symmetry.space_group_name_H-M   'P 1'
#
loop_
_entity.id
_entity.type
_entity.pdbx_description
1 polymer ?
#
loop_
_entity_poly.entity_id
_entity_poly.type
_entity_poly.pdbx_seq_one_letter_code
_entity_poly.pdbx_strand_id
1 'polypeptide(L)'
;MSSFNWIIKVCPQASYVLKVDDDNWLNTKSLLETLKRGMVKSKVGGNCKSRGSPNRDPSNKYFIPETMYQEHMYPPYCSGPA
;
A
#
# COMPACT_ATOMS: atom_id res chain seq x y z
N MET A 1 -14.61 -7.27 -10.72
CA MET A 1 -13.22 -7.68 -11.05
C MET A 1 -12.29 -6.74 -10.30
N SER A 2 -11.33 -7.24 -9.51
CA SER A 2 -10.42 -6.38 -8.72
C SER A 2 -9.35 -5.71 -9.58
N SER A 3 -8.79 -4.59 -9.13
CA SER A 3 -7.80 -3.80 -9.87
C SER A 3 -6.57 -4.62 -10.27
N PHE A 4 -6.02 -5.44 -9.37
CA PHE A 4 -4.89 -6.31 -9.69
C PHE A 4 -5.21 -7.38 -10.74
N ASN A 5 -6.42 -7.94 -10.71
CA ASN A 5 -6.84 -8.91 -11.72
C ASN A 5 -6.98 -8.25 -13.11
N TRP A 6 -7.46 -7.01 -13.16
CA TRP A 6 -7.51 -6.23 -14.40
C TRP A 6 -6.10 -6.00 -14.96
N ILE A 7 -5.15 -5.57 -14.13
CA ILE A 7 -3.78 -5.30 -14.56
C ILE A 7 -3.15 -6.55 -15.17
N ILE A 8 -3.27 -7.70 -14.52
CA ILE A 8 -2.71 -8.96 -15.01
C ILE A 8 -3.30 -9.36 -16.36
N LYS A 9 -4.60 -9.13 -16.57
CA LYS A 9 -5.29 -9.53 -17.80
C LYS A 9 -5.14 -8.55 -18.96
N VAL A 10 -5.07 -7.26 -18.67
CA VAL A 10 -5.18 -6.18 -19.67
C VAL A 10 -3.84 -5.49 -19.93
N CYS A 11 -2.95 -5.44 -18.93
CA CYS A 11 -1.63 -4.81 -19.04
C CYS A 11 -0.52 -5.70 -18.44
N PRO A 12 -0.36 -6.95 -18.92
CA PRO A 12 0.62 -7.90 -18.36
C PRO A 12 2.08 -7.44 -18.50
N GLN A 13 2.37 -6.51 -19.42
CA GLN A 13 3.70 -5.99 -19.69
C GLN A 13 4.13 -4.81 -18.80
N ALA A 14 3.24 -4.32 -17.92
CA ALA A 14 3.58 -3.22 -17.02
C ALA A 14 4.73 -3.62 -16.08
N SER A 15 5.83 -2.88 -16.12
CA SER A 15 6.98 -3.13 -15.23
C SER A 15 6.74 -2.69 -13.79
N TYR A 16 5.84 -1.72 -13.59
CA TYR A 16 5.48 -1.17 -12.28
C TYR A 16 3.99 -0.86 -12.23
N VAL A 17 3.41 -0.99 -11.04
CA VAL A 17 2.05 -0.58 -10.72
C VAL A 17 2.10 0.34 -9.51
N LEU A 18 1.52 1.53 -9.64
CA LEU A 18 1.26 2.41 -8.51
C LEU A 18 -0.24 2.35 -8.18
N LYS A 19 -0.56 1.99 -6.94
CA LYS A 19 -1.90 2.16 -6.37
C LYS A 19 -1.86 3.38 -5.46
N VAL A 20 -2.77 4.32 -5.68
CA VAL A 20 -2.90 5.55 -4.91
C VAL A 20 -4.38 5.93 -4.84
N ASP A 21 -4.79 6.61 -3.78
CA ASP A 21 -6.16 7.13 -3.65
C ASP A 21 -6.28 8.46 -4.44
N ASP A 22 -7.50 8.85 -4.79
CA ASP A 22 -7.78 10.01 -5.66
C ASP A 22 -7.59 11.38 -4.99
N ASP A 23 -7.41 11.39 -3.67
CA ASP A 23 -7.13 12.56 -2.84
C ASP A 23 -5.62 12.80 -2.60
N ASN A 24 -4.74 12.11 -3.34
CA ASN A 24 -3.29 12.26 -3.22
C ASN A 24 -2.69 13.05 -4.38
N TRP A 25 -1.66 13.86 -4.08
CA TRP A 25 -0.79 14.45 -5.09
C TRP A 25 0.42 13.56 -5.38
N LEU A 26 0.84 13.48 -6.64
CA LEU A 26 1.96 12.64 -7.07
C LEU A 26 3.02 13.43 -7.85
N ASN A 27 4.27 13.37 -7.38
CA ASN A 27 5.41 13.83 -8.17
C ASN A 27 5.88 12.74 -9.15
N THR A 28 5.25 12.68 -10.32
CA THR A 28 5.53 11.67 -11.34
C THR A 28 6.98 11.72 -11.84
N LYS A 29 7.56 12.91 -11.99
CA LYS A 29 8.96 13.08 -12.42
C LYS A 29 9.93 12.44 -11.42
N SER A 30 9.77 12.76 -10.14
CA SER A 30 10.62 12.18 -9.09
C SER A 30 10.44 10.66 -9.01
N LEU A 31 9.20 10.17 -9.07
CA LEU A 31 8.91 8.74 -9.03
C LEU A 31 9.62 7.98 -10.16
N LEU A 32 9.50 8.48 -11.40
CA LEU A 32 10.12 7.84 -12.56
C LEU A 32 11.65 7.81 -12.45
N GLU A 33 12.26 8.89 -11.95
CA GLU A 33 13.71 8.92 -11.70
C GLU A 33 14.14 7.93 -10.62
N THR A 34 13.36 7.78 -9.54
CA THR A 34 13.62 6.76 -8.50
C THR A 34 13.54 5.34 -9.06
N LEU A 35 12.54 5.06 -9.91
CA LEU A 35 12.35 3.74 -10.54
C LEU A 35 13.50 3.42 -11.50
N LYS A 36 13.88 4.37 -12.38
CA LYS A 36 15.00 4.19 -13.33
C LYS A 36 16.34 3.93 -12.65
N ARG A 37 16.56 4.52 -11.48
CA ARG A 37 17.78 4.31 -10.68
C ARG A 37 17.82 2.97 -9.95
N GLY A 38 16.78 2.14 -10.06
CA GLY A 38 16.70 0.85 -9.39
C GLY A 38 16.68 0.96 -7.86
N MET A 39 16.21 2.10 -7.33
CA MET A 39 16.20 2.35 -5.88
C MET A 39 15.13 1.53 -5.15
N VAL A 40 14.11 1.05 -5.87
CA VAL A 40 13.11 0.11 -5.35
C VAL A 40 13.63 -1.31 -5.57
N LYS A 41 14.22 -1.90 -4.53
CA LYS A 41 14.81 -3.26 -4.58
C LYS A 41 13.83 -4.38 -4.26
N SER A 42 12.67 -4.04 -3.68
CA SER A 42 11.61 -4.98 -3.29
C SER A 42 10.49 -5.02 -4.32
N LYS A 43 9.68 -6.10 -4.32
CA LYS A 43 8.49 -6.22 -5.19
C LYS A 43 7.38 -5.21 -4.86
N VAL A 44 7.40 -4.65 -3.65
CA VAL A 44 6.45 -3.65 -3.13
C VAL A 44 7.23 -2.61 -2.33
N GLY A 45 6.90 -1.33 -2.49
CA GLY A 45 7.54 -0.22 -1.78
C GLY A 45 6.55 0.91 -1.52
N GLY A 46 7.01 1.94 -0.81
CA GLY A 46 6.19 3.05 -0.32
C GLY A 46 6.40 3.26 1.17
N ASN A 47 5.43 3.85 1.85
CA ASN A 47 5.46 4.00 3.30
C ASN A 47 5.04 2.70 4.01
N CYS A 48 6.00 1.83 4.25
CA CYS A 48 5.77 0.49 4.81
C CYS A 48 6.04 0.41 6.32
N LYS A 49 5.11 -0.21 7.03
CA LYS A 49 5.13 -0.43 8.48
C LYS A 49 5.38 -1.91 8.75
N SER A 50 6.41 -2.20 9.54
CA SER A 50 6.72 -3.56 10.00
C SER A 50 6.03 -3.94 11.31
N ARG A 51 5.50 -2.95 12.06
CA ARG A 51 4.87 -3.13 13.38
C ARG A 51 3.67 -2.19 13.56
N GLY A 52 2.62 -2.37 12.77
CA GLY A 52 1.35 -1.70 13.02
C GLY A 52 0.50 -2.49 13.99
N SER A 53 -0.28 -1.82 14.83
CA SER A 53 -1.23 -2.46 15.75
C SER A 53 -2.66 -2.02 15.43
N PRO A 54 -3.66 -2.88 15.68
CA PRO A 54 -5.05 -2.48 15.56
C PRO A 54 -5.40 -1.33 16.48
N ASN A 55 -6.15 -0.36 15.96
CA ASN A 55 -6.67 0.70 16.81
C ASN A 55 -7.84 0.15 17.63
N ARG A 56 -7.77 0.27 18.97
CA ARG A 56 -8.78 -0.23 19.90
C ARG A 56 -9.70 0.86 20.46
N ASP A 57 -9.55 2.10 19.99
CA ASP A 57 -10.43 3.21 20.35
C ASP A 57 -11.69 3.21 19.46
N PRO A 58 -12.90 2.99 20.03
CA PRO A 58 -14.15 2.95 19.26
C PRO A 58 -14.51 4.25 18.53
N SER A 59 -13.92 5.38 18.94
CA SER A 59 -14.14 6.68 18.26
C SER A 59 -13.28 6.87 17.01
N ASN A 60 -12.27 6.01 16.82
CA ASN A 60 -11.35 6.11 15.70
C ASN A 60 -11.94 5.47 14.43
N LYS A 61 -11.76 6.13 13.28
CA LYS A 61 -12.22 5.61 11.98
C LYS A 61 -11.61 4.24 11.59
N TYR A 62 -10.46 3.87 12.18
CA TYR A 62 -9.78 2.60 11.96
C TYR A 62 -9.93 1.61 13.12
N PHE A 63 -10.94 1.80 13.98
CA PHE A 63 -11.23 0.89 15.09
C PHE A 63 -11.41 -0.56 14.62
N ILE A 64 -10.71 -1.49 15.26
CA ILE A 64 -10.92 -2.93 15.10
C ILE A 64 -11.12 -3.54 16.49
N PRO A 65 -12.30 -4.15 16.78
CA PRO A 65 -12.51 -4.83 18.04
C PRO A 65 -11.66 -6.10 18.16
N GLU A 66 -11.31 -6.48 19.37
CA GLU A 66 -10.49 -7.68 19.64
C GLU A 66 -11.16 -8.97 19.17
N THR A 67 -12.50 -9.01 19.18
CA THR A 67 -13.29 -10.11 18.64
C THR A 67 -13.14 -10.31 17.13
N MET A 68 -12.75 -9.28 16.39
CA MET A 68 -12.50 -9.36 14.95
C MET A 68 -11.04 -9.64 14.62
N TYR A 69 -10.11 -9.18 15.47
CA TYR A 69 -8.68 -9.38 15.29
C TYR A 69 -8.01 -9.45 16.66
N GLN A 70 -7.62 -10.65 17.08
CA GLN A 70 -7.10 -10.92 18.42
C GLN A 70 -5.63 -10.54 18.58
N GLU A 71 -4.86 -10.61 17.49
CA GLU A 71 -3.43 -10.31 17.54
C GLU A 71 -3.15 -8.85 17.87
N HIS A 72 -2.07 -8.62 18.63
CA HIS A 72 -1.66 -7.25 19.01
C HIS A 72 -0.97 -6.49 17.88
N MET A 73 -0.51 -7.18 16.82
CA MET A 73 0.19 -6.59 15.69
C MET A 73 -0.32 -7.15 14.36
N TYR A 74 -0.39 -6.28 13.36
CA TYR A 74 -0.59 -6.67 11.97
C TYR A 74 0.69 -7.23 11.36
N PRO A 75 0.58 -8.10 10.35
CA PRO A 75 1.68 -8.40 9.44
C PRO A 75 2.23 -7.10 8.81
N PRO A 76 3.49 -7.10 8.34
CA PRO A 76 4.03 -5.95 7.63
C PRO A 76 3.17 -5.53 6.44
N TYR A 77 2.90 -4.23 6.30
CA TYR A 77 2.07 -3.66 5.24
C TYR A 77 2.56 -2.27 4.82
N CYS A 78 2.14 -1.79 3.65
CA CYS A 78 2.37 -0.41 3.21
C CYS A 78 1.07 0.39 3.30
N SER A 79 1.16 1.65 3.72
CA SER A 79 -0.02 2.50 3.91
C SER A 79 -0.73 2.83 2.60
N GLY A 80 -2.02 3.16 2.71
CA GLY A 80 -2.89 3.49 1.57
C GLY A 80 -2.54 4.78 0.81
N PRO A 81 -2.23 5.90 1.48
CA PRO A 81 -1.51 7.00 0.84
C PRO A 81 -0.09 6.47 0.58
N ALA A 82 0.31 6.52 -0.69
CA ALA A 82 1.47 5.84 -1.28
C ALA A 82 2.75 5.84 -0.40
#